data_AF-A0A3P7IAY4-F1
#
_entry.id   AF-A0A3P7IAY4-F1
#
_cell.length_a   1.000
_cell.length_b   1.000
_cell.length_c   1.000
_cell.angle_alpha   90.00
_cell.angle_beta   90.00
_cell.angle_gamma   90.00
#
_symmetry.space_group_name_H-M   'P 1'
#
loop_
_entity.id
_entity.type
_entity.pdbx_description
1 polymer ?
#
loop_
_entity_poly.entity_id
_entity_poly.type
_entity_poly.pdbx_seq_one_letter_code
_entity_poly.pdbx_strand_id
1 'polypeptide(L)'
;MLKSPGSPMEPFMAMILQTLASKSVMYPPLKEIHDNYPTYFKEHGSTLDADTRQRYEKQYEILGRICQEFEKQPDELPTTSNVANDDIPNMKVEPNAVPDLSNFENLGKLLVELQTYGYPPKELTGELPPGK
;
A
#
# COMPACT_ATOMS: atom_id res chain seq x y z
N MET A 1 -21.20 1.52 10.61
CA MET A 1 -21.85 0.45 9.80
C MET A 1 -20.92 -0.14 8.73
N LEU A 2 -19.59 -0.07 8.87
CA LEU A 2 -18.64 -0.51 7.81
C LEU A 2 -17.82 -1.77 8.19
N LYS A 3 -17.99 -2.29 9.41
CA LYS A 3 -17.29 -3.49 9.90
C LYS A 3 -18.33 -4.48 10.44
N SER A 4 -18.96 -5.23 9.55
CA SER A 4 -19.69 -6.44 9.93
C SER A 4 -18.99 -7.63 9.26
N PRO A 5 -18.41 -8.57 10.04
CA PRO A 5 -17.77 -9.76 9.48
C PRO A 5 -18.80 -10.59 8.70
N GLY A 6 -18.46 -11.01 7.48
CA GLY A 6 -19.35 -11.74 6.58
C GLY A 6 -20.16 -10.88 5.60
N SER A 7 -19.76 -9.61 5.39
CA SER A 7 -20.40 -8.79 4.35
C SER A 7 -20.03 -9.31 2.96
N PRO A 8 -20.94 -9.32 1.96
CA PRO A 8 -20.62 -9.72 0.59
C PRO A 8 -19.57 -8.82 -0.08
N MET A 9 -19.26 -7.66 0.53
CA MET A 9 -18.22 -6.74 0.10
C MET A 9 -16.83 -7.12 0.63
N GLU A 10 -16.71 -8.02 1.59
CA GLU A 10 -15.44 -8.47 2.17
C GLU A 10 -14.52 -9.19 1.16
N PRO A 11 -14.99 -10.17 0.36
CA PRO A 11 -14.16 -10.77 -0.69
C PRO A 11 -13.83 -9.78 -1.82
N PHE A 12 -14.70 -8.80 -2.08
CA PHE A 12 -14.44 -7.75 -3.06
C PHE A 12 -13.39 -6.76 -2.56
N MET A 13 -13.45 -6.37 -1.28
CA MET A 13 -12.42 -5.55 -0.63
C MET A 13 -11.09 -6.31 -0.53
N ALA A 14 -11.11 -7.62 -0.26
CA ALA A 14 -9.91 -8.46 -0.28
C ALA A 14 -9.30 -8.55 -1.68
N MET A 15 -10.13 -8.72 -2.73
CA MET A 15 -9.69 -8.74 -4.12
C MET A 15 -9.14 -7.38 -4.60
N ILE A 16 -9.79 -6.27 -4.22
CA ILE A 16 -9.29 -4.92 -4.46
C ILE A 16 -7.98 -4.71 -3.70
N LEU A 17 -7.91 -5.09 -2.43
CA LEU A 17 -6.70 -4.92 -1.63
C LEU A 17 -5.56 -5.80 -2.19
N GLN A 18 -5.84 -6.99 -2.70
CA GLN A 18 -4.87 -7.88 -3.37
C GLN A 18 -4.42 -7.34 -4.74
N THR A 19 -5.31 -6.70 -5.49
CA THR A 19 -5.02 -6.09 -6.79
C THR A 19 -4.29 -4.75 -6.62
N LEU A 20 -4.67 -3.96 -5.61
CA LEU A 20 -4.00 -2.71 -5.23
C LEU A 20 -2.64 -3.01 -4.60
N ALA A 21 -2.53 -3.95 -3.66
CA ALA A 21 -1.27 -4.22 -2.96
C ALA A 21 -0.19 -4.91 -3.81
N SER A 22 -0.36 -5.07 -5.14
CA SER A 22 0.79 -5.42 -5.96
C SER A 22 1.81 -4.29 -5.83
N LYS A 23 2.98 -4.60 -5.27
CA LYS A 23 4.09 -3.66 -5.07
C LYS A 23 4.33 -2.82 -6.33
N SER A 24 4.31 -3.45 -7.50
CA SER A 24 4.48 -2.79 -8.80
C SER A 24 3.49 -1.66 -9.12
N VAL A 25 2.31 -1.65 -8.51
CA VAL A 25 1.24 -0.65 -8.77
C VAL A 25 1.18 0.39 -7.66
N MET A 26 1.19 -0.03 -6.40
CA MET A 26 1.03 0.91 -5.27
C MET A 26 2.34 1.53 -4.78
N TYR A 27 3.48 0.82 -4.90
CA TYR A 27 4.74 1.33 -4.38
C TYR A 27 5.20 2.63 -5.08
N PRO A 28 5.23 2.74 -6.43
CA PRO A 28 5.72 3.93 -7.10
C PRO A 28 5.02 5.24 -6.68
N PRO A 29 3.66 5.36 -6.72
CA PRO A 29 3.00 6.61 -6.33
C PRO A 29 3.16 6.93 -4.84
N LEU A 30 3.16 5.93 -3.96
CA LEU A 30 3.35 6.16 -2.53
C LEU A 30 4.77 6.64 -2.21
N LYS A 31 5.76 6.08 -2.91
CA LYS A 31 7.17 6.49 -2.79
C LYS A 31 7.38 7.91 -3.31
N GLU A 32 6.77 8.25 -4.43
CA GLU A 32 6.83 9.60 -5.00
C GLU A 32 6.27 10.66 -4.05
N ILE A 33 5.08 10.42 -3.46
CA ILE A 33 4.49 11.32 -2.46
C ILE A 33 5.44 11.48 -1.27
N HIS A 34 5.97 10.36 -0.74
CA HIS A 34 6.92 10.37 0.37
C HIS A 34 8.16 11.20 0.06
N ASP A 35 8.77 11.01 -1.11
CA ASP A 35 10.04 11.67 -1.46
C ASP A 35 9.87 13.17 -1.70
N ASN A 36 8.67 13.61 -2.06
CA ASN A 36 8.36 15.02 -2.30
C ASN A 36 7.93 15.78 -1.02
N TYR A 37 7.54 15.09 0.05
CA TYR A 37 7.14 15.71 1.33
C TYR A 37 8.21 16.63 1.94
N PRO A 38 9.51 16.25 2.00
CA PRO A 38 10.57 17.13 2.50
C PRO A 38 10.66 18.47 1.76
N THR A 39 10.49 18.45 0.44
CA THR A 39 10.46 19.65 -0.40
C THR A 39 9.22 20.50 -0.08
N TYR A 40 8.05 19.86 0.03
CA TYR A 40 6.82 20.54 0.41
C TYR A 40 6.92 21.24 1.77
N PHE A 41 7.50 20.59 2.79
CA PHE A 41 7.71 21.22 4.09
C PHE A 41 8.68 22.41 4.03
N LYS A 42 9.70 22.34 3.17
CA LYS A 42 10.63 23.45 2.99
C LYS A 42 9.96 24.67 2.36
N GLU A 43 9.07 24.45 1.40
CA GLU A 43 8.44 25.52 0.62
C GLU A 43 7.18 26.09 1.31
N HIS A 44 6.39 25.22 1.92
CA HIS A 44 5.07 25.56 2.47
C HIS A 44 4.99 25.44 4.00
N GLY A 45 5.97 24.82 4.66
CA GLY A 45 5.89 24.53 6.09
C GLY A 45 5.72 25.74 7.01
N SER A 46 6.11 26.93 6.56
CA SER A 46 5.92 28.20 7.29
C SER A 46 4.51 28.77 7.16
N THR A 47 3.73 28.36 6.16
CA THR A 47 2.35 28.82 5.91
C THR A 47 1.30 27.87 6.48
N LEU A 48 1.69 26.64 6.84
CA LEU A 48 0.82 25.67 7.46
C LEU A 48 0.52 26.05 8.92
N ASP A 49 -0.75 25.88 9.32
CA ASP A 49 -1.10 25.87 10.73
C ASP A 49 -0.55 24.61 11.43
N ALA A 50 -0.47 24.67 12.77
CA ALA A 50 0.13 23.63 13.57
C ALA A 50 -0.56 22.27 13.40
N ASP A 51 -1.90 22.23 13.34
CA ASP A 51 -2.65 20.98 13.23
C ASP A 51 -2.45 20.35 11.85
N THR A 52 -2.48 21.15 10.78
CA THR A 52 -2.23 20.67 9.41
C THR A 52 -0.81 20.16 9.26
N ARG A 53 0.17 20.90 9.77
CA ARG A 53 1.57 20.48 9.74
C ARG A 53 1.76 19.16 10.50
N GLN A 54 1.18 19.01 11.68
CA GLN A 54 1.27 17.76 12.45
C GLN A 54 0.67 16.56 11.70
N ARG A 55 -0.49 16.75 11.04
CA ARG A 55 -1.08 15.68 10.22
C ARG A 55 -0.17 15.29 9.07
N TYR A 56 0.41 16.26 8.35
CA TYR A 56 1.33 15.99 7.24
C TYR A 56 2.63 15.32 7.70
N GLU A 57 3.19 15.73 8.84
CA GLU A 57 4.35 15.05 9.43
C GLU A 57 4.03 13.58 9.72
N LYS A 58 2.83 13.29 10.24
CA LYS A 58 2.38 11.91 10.48
C LYS A 58 2.15 11.13 9.19
N GLN A 59 1.57 11.75 8.18
CA GLN A 59 1.43 11.12 6.87
C GLN A 59 2.79 10.75 6.26
N TYR A 60 3.77 11.65 6.32
CA TYR A 60 5.14 11.41 5.87
C TYR A 60 5.78 10.23 6.61
N GLU A 61 5.69 10.19 7.95
CA GLU A 61 6.18 9.07 8.76
C GLU A 61 5.58 7.72 8.34
N ILE A 62 4.25 7.67 8.14
CA ILE A 62 3.53 6.43 7.82
C ILE A 62 3.84 5.98 6.38
N LEU A 63 3.89 6.92 5.43
CA LEU A 63 4.29 6.63 4.05
C LEU A 63 5.69 6.03 3.98
N GLY A 64 6.62 6.51 4.81
CA GLY A 64 7.97 5.93 4.91
C GLY A 64 7.94 4.49 5.39
N ARG A 65 7.10 4.15 6.39
CA ARG A 65 6.91 2.77 6.86
C ARG A 65 6.28 1.88 5.80
N ILE A 66 5.29 2.39 5.07
CA ILE A 66 4.66 1.69 3.95
C ILE A 66 5.70 1.37 2.87
N CYS A 67 6.52 2.35 2.49
CA CYS A 67 7.60 2.15 1.52
C CYS A 67 8.58 1.06 1.98
N GLN A 68 9.03 1.12 3.23
CA GLN A 68 9.90 0.09 3.81
C GLN A 68 9.26 -1.30 3.80
N GLU A 69 7.96 -1.41 4.06
CA GLU A 69 7.26 -2.70 4.04
C GLU A 69 7.14 -3.27 2.62
N PHE A 70 6.95 -2.42 1.61
CA PHE A 70 7.03 -2.83 0.21
C PHE A 70 8.44 -3.24 -0.20
N GLU A 71 9.48 -2.51 0.23
CA GLU A 71 10.88 -2.82 -0.11
C GLU A 71 11.35 -4.18 0.44
N LYS A 72 10.77 -4.64 1.55
CA LYS A 72 11.02 -5.98 2.11
C LYS A 72 10.38 -7.11 1.30
N GLN A 73 9.41 -6.81 0.43
CA GLN A 73 8.71 -7.80 -0.38
C GLN A 73 9.47 -8.07 -1.69
N PRO A 74 9.45 -9.31 -2.20
CA PRO A 74 9.95 -9.61 -3.54
C PRO A 74 9.15 -8.84 -4.59
N ASP A 75 9.79 -8.48 -5.70
CA ASP A 75 9.14 -7.73 -6.78
C ASP A 75 8.06 -8.55 -7.52
N GLU A 76 8.14 -9.88 -7.44
CA GLU A 76 7.19 -10.82 -8.03
C GLU A 76 6.48 -11.65 -6.96
N LEU A 77 5.15 -11.68 -7.01
CA LEU A 77 4.36 -12.70 -6.31
C LEU A 77 4.58 -14.03 -7.03
N PRO A 78 4.81 -15.13 -6.30
CA PRO A 78 4.89 -16.46 -6.89
C PRO A 78 3.55 -16.75 -7.57
N THR A 79 3.55 -16.74 -8.91
CA THR A 79 2.39 -17.11 -9.70
C THR A 79 2.21 -18.61 -9.52
N THR A 80 1.18 -19.03 -8.78
CA THR A 80 0.78 -20.44 -8.75
C THR A 80 0.14 -20.77 -10.11
N SER A 81 0.99 -21.01 -11.10
CA SER A 81 0.59 -21.60 -12.38
C SER A 81 0.26 -23.07 -12.15
N ASN A 82 -0.91 -23.36 -11.58
CA ASN A 82 -1.51 -24.68 -11.65
C ASN A 82 -2.18 -24.82 -13.03
N VAL A 83 -1.41 -25.23 -14.03
CA VAL A 83 -1.94 -26.04 -15.13
C VAL A 83 -1.49 -27.46 -14.86
N ALA A 84 -2.39 -28.25 -14.30
CA ALA A 84 -2.23 -29.67 -14.08
C ALA A 84 -1.87 -30.36 -15.39
N ASN A 85 -0.68 -30.95 -15.47
CA ASN A 85 -0.40 -32.06 -16.38
C ASN A 85 0.22 -33.18 -15.54
N ASP A 86 -0.52 -34.28 -15.45
CA ASP A 86 -0.07 -35.59 -14.98
C ASP A 86 1.13 -36.05 -15.84
N ASP A 87 2.35 -36.05 -15.27
CA ASP A 87 3.35 -37.12 -15.34
C ASP A 87 4.67 -36.70 -14.62
N ILE A 88 5.25 -37.64 -13.87
CA ILE A 88 6.28 -37.54 -12.78
C ILE A 88 7.70 -37.23 -13.33
N PRO A 89 8.67 -36.50 -12.67
CA PRO A 89 9.21 -36.80 -11.33
C PRO A 89 9.70 -35.64 -10.42
N ASN A 90 9.35 -35.73 -9.13
CA ASN A 90 10.13 -35.32 -7.94
C ASN A 90 10.98 -34.04 -8.04
N MET A 91 10.35 -32.92 -8.40
CA MET A 91 10.92 -31.59 -8.15
C MET A 91 10.72 -31.28 -6.66
N LYS A 92 11.80 -30.93 -5.95
CA LYS A 92 11.70 -30.38 -4.59
C LYS A 92 10.91 -29.07 -4.69
N VAL A 93 9.61 -29.15 -4.48
CA VAL A 93 8.78 -27.96 -4.29
C VAL A 93 9.22 -27.39 -2.94
N GLU A 94 10.03 -26.34 -2.95
CA GLU A 94 10.31 -25.59 -1.73
C GLU A 94 8.98 -25.08 -1.17
N PRO A 95 8.62 -25.43 0.09
CA PRO A 95 7.29 -25.18 0.62
C PRO A 95 7.00 -23.70 0.97
N ASN A 96 7.88 -22.75 0.62
CA ASN A 96 7.90 -21.41 1.21
C ASN A 96 7.81 -20.28 0.18
N ALA A 97 6.75 -20.28 -0.62
CA ALA A 97 6.35 -19.07 -1.35
C ALA A 97 4.83 -18.89 -1.25
N VAL A 98 4.27 -19.09 -0.05
CA VAL A 98 3.02 -18.41 0.29
C VAL A 98 3.38 -16.93 0.47
N PRO A 99 2.69 -16.00 -0.22
CA PRO A 99 2.79 -14.58 0.12
C PRO A 99 2.50 -14.47 1.61
N ASP A 100 3.45 -13.97 2.40
CA ASP A 100 3.27 -13.82 3.84
C ASP A 100 2.12 -12.84 4.08
N LEU A 101 0.95 -13.40 4.41
CA LEU A 101 -0.30 -12.68 4.67
C LEU A 101 -0.10 -11.62 5.77
N SER A 102 0.87 -11.83 6.67
CA SER A 102 1.21 -10.88 7.75
C SER A 102 1.70 -9.55 7.18
N ASN A 103 2.45 -9.55 6.08
CA ASN A 103 2.95 -8.33 5.46
C ASN A 103 1.82 -7.51 4.85
N PHE A 104 0.83 -8.19 4.26
CA PHE A 104 -0.36 -7.55 3.72
C PHE A 104 -1.25 -6.98 4.83
N GLU A 105 -1.40 -7.69 5.95
CA GLU A 105 -2.09 -7.16 7.12
C GLU A 105 -1.39 -5.93 7.71
N ASN A 106 -0.05 -5.95 7.78
CA ASN A 106 0.74 -4.81 8.25
C ASN A 106 0.58 -3.60 7.34
N LEU A 107 0.69 -3.81 6.02
CA LEU A 107 0.48 -2.79 5.01
C LEU A 107 -0.95 -2.22 5.09
N GLY A 108 -1.95 -3.10 5.23
CA GLY A 108 -3.35 -2.70 5.40
C GLY A 108 -3.57 -1.85 6.65
N LYS A 109 -2.94 -2.20 7.78
CA LYS A 109 -3.00 -1.39 9.02
C LYS A 109 -2.40 -0.01 8.81
N LEU A 110 -1.24 0.08 8.16
CA LEU A 110 -0.58 1.36 7.87
C LEU A 110 -1.40 2.22 6.91
N LEU A 111 -2.02 1.64 5.89
CA LEU A 111 -2.89 2.36 4.96
C LEU A 111 -4.14 2.92 5.64
N VAL A 112 -4.76 2.14 6.53
CA VAL A 112 -5.90 2.61 7.34
C VAL A 112 -5.45 3.72 8.29
N GLU A 113 -4.29 3.58 8.94
CA GLU A 113 -3.72 4.60 9.81
C GLU A 113 -3.46 5.91 9.04
N LEU A 114 -2.86 5.83 7.85
CA LEU A 114 -2.60 6.96 6.98
C LEU A 114 -3.88 7.77 6.69
N GLN A 115 -4.98 7.08 6.38
CA GLN A 115 -6.28 7.72 6.10
C GLN A 115 -6.85 8.49 7.31
N THR A 116 -6.48 8.15 8.55
CA THR A 116 -6.93 8.89 9.73
C THR A 116 -6.36 10.30 9.81
N TYR A 117 -5.24 10.56 9.13
CA TYR A 117 -4.60 11.88 9.06
C TYR A 117 -5.09 12.72 7.88
N GLY A 118 -6.10 12.25 7.14
CA GLY A 118 -6.69 12.95 5.99
C GLY A 118 -5.92 12.74 4.69
N TYR A 119 -6.18 13.60 3.71
CA TYR A 119 -5.53 13.54 2.41
C TYR A 119 -4.15 14.23 2.43
N PRO A 120 -3.17 13.75 1.64
CA PRO A 120 -1.93 14.48 1.41
C PRO A 120 -2.16 15.82 0.69
N PRO A 121 -1.18 16.73 0.73
CA PRO A 121 -1.21 17.95 -0.07
C PRO A 121 -1.46 17.63 -1.54
N LYS A 122 -2.30 18.44 -2.19
CA LYS A 122 -2.69 18.23 -3.60
C LYS A 122 -1.48 18.34 -4.54
N GLU A 123 -0.52 19.16 -4.15
CA GLU A 123 0.77 19.36 -4.82
C GLU A 123 1.60 18.07 -4.86
N LEU A 124 1.41 17.16 -3.90
CA LEU A 124 2.11 15.88 -3.83
C LEU A 124 1.39 14.74 -4.55
N THR A 125 0.06 14.80 -4.64
CA THR A 125 -0.75 13.72 -5.25
C THR A 125 -1.00 13.93 -6.74
N GLY A 126 -0.60 15.08 -7.29
CA GLY A 126 -0.98 15.53 -8.63
C GLY A 126 -2.47 15.86 -8.75
N GLU A 127 -2.91 16.18 -9.98
CA GLU A 127 -4.33 16.26 -10.29
C GLU A 127 -4.92 14.85 -10.29
N LEU A 128 -5.90 14.59 -9.40
CA LEU A 128 -6.71 13.39 -9.51
C LEU A 128 -7.33 13.36 -10.92
N PRO A 129 -7.25 12.25 -11.67
CA PRO A 129 -7.94 12.17 -12.94
C PRO A 129 -9.41 12.52 -12.70
N PRO A 130 -10.02 13.41 -13.52
CA PRO A 130 -11.40 13.80 -13.33
C PRO A 130 -12.24 12.54 -13.29
N GLY A 131 -12.93 12.32 -12.16
CA GLY A 131 -13.80 11.17 -11.98
C GLY A 131 -14.78 11.13 -13.13
N LYS A 132 -14.66 10.12 -13.99
CA LYS A 132 -15.65 9.85 -15.03
C LYS A 132 -16.93 9.31 -14.43
#